data_AF-A0A0F8YX50-F1
#
_entry.id   AF-A0A0F8YX50-F1
#
_cell.length_a   1.000
_cell.length_b   1.000
_cell.length_c   1.000
_cell.angle_alpha   90.00
_cell.angle_beta   90.00
_cell.angle_gamma   90.00
#
_symmetry.space_group_name_H-M   'P 1'
#
loop_
_entity.id
_entity.type
_entity.pdbx_description
1 polymer ?
#
loop_
_entity_poly.entity_id
_entity_poly.type
_entity_poly.pdbx_seq_one_letter_code
_entity_poly.pdbx_strand_id
1 'polypeptide(L)'
;MSDELKQGEPHPSALSALRWFNQHVGHDPTELFKWTGLLASVAIGDNKLAQVCVGTLNRLMKGEPVGDRYLLGLCWLLRDLKEKNNG
;
A
#
# COMPACT_ATOMS: atom_id res chain seq x y z
N MET A 1 17.27 21.66 15.53
CA MET A 1 17.00 20.57 14.58
C MET A 1 15.89 21.06 13.67
N SER A 2 15.96 20.79 12.37
CA SER A 2 14.86 21.09 11.45
C SER A 2 13.93 19.89 11.44
N ASP A 3 12.64 20.10 11.68
CA ASP A 3 11.62 19.05 11.63
C ASP A 3 11.09 18.82 10.20
N GLU A 4 11.72 19.45 9.21
CA GLU A 4 11.37 19.40 7.80
C GLU A 4 12.32 18.48 7.01
N LEU A 5 11.73 17.64 6.15
CA LEU A 5 12.46 16.82 5.17
C LEU A 5 12.93 17.67 3.99
N LYS A 6 14.06 17.29 3.39
CA LYS A 6 14.50 17.95 2.16
C LYS A 6 13.55 17.62 1.00
N GLN A 7 13.44 18.54 0.05
CA GLN A 7 12.64 18.29 -1.14
C GLN A 7 13.17 17.06 -1.89
N GLY A 8 12.28 16.11 -2.17
CA GLY A 8 12.62 14.85 -2.86
C GLY A 8 13.15 13.75 -1.94
N GLU A 9 13.38 14.04 -0.65
CA GLU A 9 13.69 13.01 0.33
C GLU A 9 12.42 12.22 0.68
N PRO A 10 12.42 10.88 0.54
CA PRO A 10 11.27 10.08 0.92
C PRO A 10 11.07 10.14 2.44
N HIS A 11 9.81 10.23 2.87
CA HIS A 11 9.49 10.23 4.28
C HIS A 11 9.96 8.93 4.94
N PRO A 12 10.63 8.95 6.12
CA PRO A 12 11.10 7.74 6.79
C PRO A 12 10.00 6.69 7.01
N SER A 13 8.77 7.14 7.33
CA SER A 13 7.60 6.26 7.44
C SER A 13 7.18 5.62 6.12
N ALA A 14 7.41 6.27 4.98
CA ALA A 14 7.17 5.66 3.66
C ALA A 14 8.16 4.52 3.41
N LEU A 15 9.43 4.70 3.79
CA LEU A 15 10.44 3.63 3.72
C LEU A 15 10.07 2.43 4.61
N SER A 16 9.60 2.68 5.83
CA SER A 16 9.15 1.59 6.71
C SER A 16 7.89 0.90 6.17
N ALA A 17 6.97 1.66 5.57
CA ALA A 17 5.77 1.11 4.94
C ALA A 17 6.12 0.23 3.72
N LEU A 18 7.05 0.66 2.86
CA LEU A 18 7.52 -0.15 1.74
C LEU A 18 8.16 -1.46 2.23
N ARG A 19 8.99 -1.38 3.28
CA ARG A 19 9.61 -2.56 3.89
C ARG A 19 8.55 -3.52 4.41
N TRP A 20 7.56 -3.01 5.14
CA TRP A 20 6.45 -3.81 5.64
C TRP A 20 5.68 -4.48 4.50
N PHE A 21 5.34 -3.71 3.45
CA PHE A 21 4.65 -4.22 2.27
C PHE A 21 5.41 -5.38 1.65
N ASN A 22 6.70 -5.22 1.37
CA ASN A 22 7.53 -6.28 0.80
C ASN A 22 7.56 -7.52 1.70
N GLN A 23 7.72 -7.34 3.01
CA GLN A 23 7.81 -8.43 3.98
C GLN A 23 6.49 -9.18 4.24
N HIS A 24 5.32 -8.58 4.01
CA HIS A 24 4.04 -9.17 4.40
C HIS A 24 3.07 -9.43 3.25
N VAL A 25 3.31 -8.78 2.11
CA VAL A 25 2.43 -8.80 0.94
C VAL A 25 3.26 -9.03 -0.32
N GLY A 26 4.18 -8.12 -0.65
CA GLY A 26 4.88 -8.09 -1.94
C GLY A 26 5.77 -9.30 -2.25
N HIS A 27 6.25 -10.03 -1.24
CA HIS A 27 7.06 -11.23 -1.45
C HIS A 27 6.23 -12.50 -1.76
N ASP A 28 4.93 -12.51 -1.44
CA ASP A 28 4.06 -13.68 -1.62
C ASP A 28 3.04 -13.40 -2.73
N PRO A 29 3.15 -14.06 -3.90
CA PRO A 29 2.20 -13.93 -4.98
C PRO A 29 0.75 -14.25 -4.58
N THR A 30 0.55 -15.14 -3.60
CA THR A 30 -0.78 -15.54 -3.12
C THR A 30 -1.45 -14.39 -2.38
N GLU A 31 -0.73 -13.77 -1.45
CA GLU A 31 -1.21 -12.57 -0.75
C GLU A 31 -1.41 -11.41 -1.71
N LEU A 32 -0.49 -11.18 -2.66
CA LEU A 32 -0.68 -10.17 -3.72
C LEU A 32 -1.96 -10.38 -4.51
N PHE A 33 -2.22 -11.61 -4.98
CA PHE A 33 -3.42 -11.93 -5.73
C PHE A 33 -4.69 -11.72 -4.90
N LYS A 34 -4.68 -12.17 -3.64
CA LYS A 34 -5.78 -11.98 -2.68
C LYS A 34 -6.11 -10.49 -2.48
N TRP A 35 -5.12 -9.66 -2.19
CA TRP A 35 -5.34 -8.22 -1.96
C TRP A 35 -5.76 -7.50 -3.23
N THR A 36 -5.21 -7.87 -4.38
CA THR A 36 -5.63 -7.34 -5.68
C THR A 36 -7.10 -7.65 -5.95
N GLY A 37 -7.52 -8.90 -5.77
CA GLY A 37 -8.92 -9.31 -5.99
C GLY A 37 -9.90 -8.64 -5.03
N LEU A 38 -9.56 -8.55 -3.74
CA LEU A 38 -10.39 -7.90 -2.73
C LEU A 38 -10.55 -6.40 -2.99
N LEU A 39 -9.47 -5.70 -3.31
CA LEU A 39 -9.55 -4.26 -3.60
C LEU A 39 -10.27 -4.00 -4.93
N ALA A 40 -10.06 -4.84 -5.94
CA ALA A 40 -10.73 -4.70 -7.24
C ALA A 40 -12.24 -4.89 -7.12
N SER A 41 -12.72 -5.89 -6.36
CA SER A 41 -14.15 -6.12 -6.19
C SER A 41 -14.86 -4.94 -5.53
N VAL A 42 -14.22 -4.32 -4.52
CA VAL A 42 -14.75 -3.14 -3.84
C VAL A 42 -14.66 -1.89 -4.73
N ALA A 43 -13.62 -1.77 -5.55
CA ALA A 43 -13.46 -0.64 -6.48
C ALA A 43 -14.55 -0.59 -7.56
N ILE A 44 -15.07 -1.75 -7.99
CA ILE A 44 -16.21 -1.84 -8.94
C ILE A 44 -17.47 -1.19 -8.37
N GLY A 45 -17.66 -1.23 -7.05
CA GLY A 45 -18.76 -0.55 -6.35
C GLY A 45 -18.58 0.96 -6.16
N ASP A 46 -17.80 1.61 -7.02
CA ASP A 46 -17.43 3.03 -6.98
C ASP A 46 -16.80 3.51 -5.64
N ASN A 47 -16.14 2.60 -4.92
CA ASN A 47 -15.44 2.95 -3.70
C ASN A 47 -14.12 3.66 -4.04
N LYS A 48 -14.04 4.96 -3.74
CA LYS A 48 -12.88 5.77 -4.12
C LYS A 48 -11.57 5.34 -3.47
N LEU A 49 -11.61 4.93 -2.21
CA LEU A 49 -10.43 4.45 -1.49
C LEU A 49 -9.89 3.18 -2.15
N ALA A 50 -10.77 2.23 -2.45
CA ALA A 50 -10.39 0.99 -3.13
C ALA A 50 -9.79 1.25 -4.50
N GLN A 51 -10.36 2.15 -5.32
CA GLN A 51 -9.78 2.54 -6.61
C GLN A 51 -8.35 3.09 -6.47
N VAL A 52 -8.11 3.95 -5.48
CA VAL A 52 -6.77 4.49 -5.19
C VAL A 52 -5.80 3.39 -4.74
N CYS A 53 -6.25 2.49 -3.87
CA CYS A 53 -5.45 1.37 -3.38
C CYS A 53 -5.11 0.38 -4.50
N VAL A 54 -6.04 0.04 -5.39
CA VAL A 54 -5.78 -0.79 -6.59
C VAL A 54 -4.73 -0.14 -7.49
N GLY A 55 -4.89 1.15 -7.79
CA GLY A 55 -3.92 1.88 -8.62
C GLY A 55 -2.53 1.90 -7.98
N THR A 56 -2.47 2.09 -6.66
CA THR A 56 -1.21 2.10 -5.89
C THR A 56 -0.54 0.72 -5.91
N LEU A 57 -1.31 -0.35 -5.66
CA LEU A 57 -0.80 -1.73 -5.66
C LEU A 57 -0.27 -2.13 -7.05
N ASN A 58 -1.00 -1.80 -8.11
CA ASN A 58 -0.58 -2.07 -9.48
C ASN A 58 0.74 -1.37 -9.84
N ARG A 59 0.92 -0.12 -9.40
CA ARG A 59 2.18 0.62 -9.60
C ARG A 59 3.34 -0.06 -8.86
N LEU A 60 3.14 -0.46 -7.61
CA LEU A 60 4.15 -1.20 -6.84
C LEU A 60 4.55 -2.51 -7.53
N MET A 61 3.57 -3.28 -8.03
CA MET A 61 3.82 -4.54 -8.74
C MET A 61 4.62 -4.35 -10.05
N LYS A 62 4.42 -3.21 -10.72
CA LYS A 62 5.16 -2.84 -11.94
C LYS A 62 6.51 -2.17 -11.68
N GLY A 63 6.86 -1.92 -10.42
CA GLY A 63 8.05 -1.14 -10.06
C GLY A 63 7.93 0.34 -10.42
N GLU A 64 6.73 0.86 -10.63
CA GLU A 64 6.49 2.26 -10.93
C GLU A 64 6.59 3.11 -9.64
N PRO A 65 7.06 4.38 -9.73
CA PRO A 65 7.13 5.26 -8.57
C PRO A 65 5.76 5.41 -7.90
N VAL A 66 5.72 5.53 -6.58
CA VAL A 66 4.49 5.77 -5.80
C VAL A 66 4.77 6.87 -4.79
N GLY A 67 3.86 7.83 -4.63
CA GLY A 67 4.01 8.89 -3.64
C GLY A 67 3.77 8.40 -2.22
N ASP A 68 4.53 8.93 -1.26
CA ASP A 68 4.56 8.51 0.14
C ASP A 68 3.18 8.34 0.77
N ARG A 69 2.27 9.32 0.58
CA ARG A 69 0.90 9.27 1.12
C ARG A 69 0.09 8.08 0.61
N TYR A 70 0.29 7.68 -0.64
CA TYR A 70 -0.44 6.57 -1.25
C TYR A 70 0.10 5.24 -0.73
N LEU A 71 1.42 5.13 -0.64
CA LEU A 71 2.08 3.96 -0.06
C LEU A 71 1.67 3.76 1.41
N LEU A 72 1.72 4.83 2.21
CA LEU A 72 1.31 4.81 3.61
C LEU A 72 -0.15 4.38 3.76
N GLY A 73 -1.06 5.01 3.00
CA GLY A 73 -2.48 4.69 3.04
C GLY A 73 -2.78 3.24 2.66
N LEU A 74 -2.14 2.73 1.60
CA LEU A 74 -2.26 1.33 1.21
C LEU A 74 -1.77 0.39 2.33
N CYS A 75 -0.57 0.62 2.87
CA CYS A 75 0.01 -0.27 3.87
C CYS A 75 -0.80 -0.29 5.17
N TRP A 76 -1.31 0.86 5.61
CA TRP A 76 -2.20 0.93 6.76
C TRP A 76 -3.48 0.14 6.54
N LEU A 77 -4.15 0.33 5.40
CA LEU A 77 -5.36 -0.42 5.07
C LEU A 77 -5.11 -1.94 5.08
N LEU A 78 -4.04 -2.38 4.42
CA LEU A 78 -3.71 -3.81 4.33
C LEU A 78 -3.38 -4.40 5.70
N ARG A 79 -2.65 -3.66 6.54
CA ARG A 79 -2.32 -4.10 7.90
C ARG A 79 -3.59 -4.27 8.73
N ASP A 80 -4.46 -3.26 8.75
CA ASP A 80 -5.70 -3.27 9.53
C ASP A 80 -6.62 -4.41 9.08
N LEU A 81 -6.72 -4.68 7.78
CA LEU A 81 -7.49 -5.82 7.26
C LEU A 81 -6.86 -7.17 7.63
N LYS A 82 -5.53 -7.26 7.64
CA LYS A 82 -4.82 -8.50 8.03
C LYS A 82 -4.98 -8.78 9.52
N GLU A 83 -4.92 -7.76 10.37
CA GLU A 83 -5.18 -7.86 11.81
C GLU A 83 -6.62 -8.31 12.08
N LYS A 84 -7.62 -7.73 11.40
CA LYS A 84 -9.03 -8.13 11.53
C LYS A 84 -9.34 -9.55 11.05
N ASN A 85 -8.58 -10.08 10.09
CA ASN A 85 -8.76 -11.43 9.56
C ASN A 85 -8.03 -12.52 10.37
N ASN A 86 -7.08 -12.13 11.23
CA ASN A 86 -6.33 -13.04 12.10
C ASN A 86 -6.86 -13.06 13.54
N GLY A 87 -7.93 -12.31 13.81
CA GLY A 87 -8.63 -12.26 15.10
C GLY A 87 -9.88 -13.13 15.14
#